data_AF-A0A6J5IPW5-F1
#
_entry.id   AF-A0A6J5IPW5-F1
#
_cell.length_a   1.000
_cell.length_b   1.000
_cell.length_c   1.000
_cell.angle_alpha   90.00
_cell.angle_beta   90.00
_cell.angle_gamma   90.00
#
_symmetry.space_group_name_H-M   'P 1'
#
loop_
_entity.id
_entity.type
_entity.pdbx_description
1 polymer ?
#
loop_
_entity_poly.entity_id
_entity_poly.type
_entity_poly.pdbx_seq_one_letter_code
_entity_poly.pdbx_strand_id
1 'polypeptide(L)'
;MAADALHAVERTVKRPLVGCDTCGRCRLQDTLYVCPETCPKGLANGPCGGTRLNRCEFGDRECVHSVKYRIAKSANQLAVLAQTLIPCIEAGNRHRSSWPEWFEPEDSTPER
;
A
#
# COMPACT_ATOMS: atom_id res chain seq x y z
N MET A 1 24.67 5.64 0.66
CA MET A 1 24.67 7.12 0.74
C MET A 1 23.47 7.74 0.02
N ALA A 2 23.36 7.67 -1.31
CA ALA A 2 22.22 8.26 -2.03
C ALA A 2 20.89 7.52 -1.76
N ALA A 3 20.91 6.17 -1.74
CA ALA A 3 19.74 5.35 -1.42
C ALA A 3 19.21 5.60 0.01
N ASP A 4 20.10 5.71 0.99
CA ASP A 4 19.73 5.98 2.40
C ASP A 4 19.12 7.38 2.56
N ALA A 5 19.67 8.37 1.84
CA ALA A 5 19.13 9.72 1.81
C ALA A 5 17.72 9.77 1.17
N LEU A 6 17.52 9.05 0.06
CA LEU A 6 16.20 8.91 -0.58
C LEU A 6 15.19 8.23 0.35
N HIS A 7 15.60 7.16 1.04
CA HIS A 7 14.77 6.49 2.04
C HIS A 7 14.38 7.45 3.18
N ALA A 8 15.32 8.23 3.70
CA ALA A 8 15.06 9.20 4.76
C ALA A 8 14.07 10.29 4.32
N VAL A 9 14.27 10.87 3.12
CA VAL A 9 13.36 11.86 2.55
C VAL A 9 11.97 11.27 2.34
N GLU A 10 11.89 10.09 1.72
CA GLU A 10 10.63 9.41 1.46
C GLU A 10 9.85 9.14 2.75
N ARG A 11 10.52 8.56 3.76
CA ARG A 11 9.89 8.25 5.04
C ARG A 11 9.41 9.52 5.74
N THR A 12 10.21 10.58 5.72
CA THR A 12 9.86 11.85 6.39
C THR A 12 8.64 12.52 5.75
N VAL A 13 8.53 12.46 4.42
CA VAL A 13 7.40 13.09 3.71
C VAL A 13 6.16 12.19 3.69
N LYS A 14 6.29 10.91 3.36
CA LYS A 14 5.13 10.02 3.17
C LYS A 14 4.52 9.52 4.49
N ARG A 15 5.28 9.41 5.58
CA ARG A 15 4.76 8.96 6.87
C ARG A 15 3.66 9.86 7.43
N PRO A 16 3.82 11.19 7.55
CA PRO A 16 2.76 12.06 8.06
C PRO A 16 1.57 12.17 7.10
N LEU A 17 1.79 12.06 5.78
CA LEU A 17 0.73 12.26 4.80
C LEU A 17 -0.17 11.04 4.62
N VAL A 18 0.41 9.84 4.56
CA VAL A 18 -0.31 8.61 4.19
C VAL A 18 0.01 7.40 5.06
N GLY A 19 0.77 7.59 6.15
CA GLY A 19 1.15 6.49 7.05
C GLY A 19 2.13 5.49 6.42
N CYS A 20 3.00 5.94 5.52
CA CYS A 20 3.98 5.07 4.87
C CYS A 20 4.94 4.42 5.88
N ASP A 21 5.10 3.10 5.76
CA ASP A 21 6.04 2.29 6.55
C ASP A 21 7.22 1.75 5.72
N THR A 22 7.50 2.37 4.56
CA THR A 22 8.65 2.06 3.69
C THR A 22 8.70 0.60 3.25
N CYS A 23 7.72 0.18 2.45
CA CYS A 23 7.57 -1.21 2.00
C CYS A 23 8.40 -1.60 0.76
N GLY A 24 9.35 -0.78 0.32
CA GLY A 24 10.22 -1.08 -0.84
C GLY A 24 9.56 -0.90 -2.21
N ARG A 25 8.25 -1.16 -2.35
CA ARG A 25 7.47 -0.88 -3.57
C ARG A 25 6.22 -0.07 -3.24
N CYS A 26 6.13 1.15 -3.76
CA CYS A 26 5.00 2.03 -3.48
C CYS A 26 3.74 1.57 -4.23
N ARG A 27 2.64 1.37 -3.48
CA ARG A 27 1.34 0.89 -4.00
C ARG A 27 0.22 1.95 -3.91
N LEU A 28 0.58 3.21 -3.65
CA LEU A 28 -0.38 4.29 -3.39
C LEU A 28 -1.23 4.60 -4.62
N GLN A 29 -0.63 4.61 -5.80
CA GLN A 29 -1.31 4.89 -7.07
C GLN A 29 -2.46 3.91 -7.31
N ASP A 30 -2.27 2.63 -7.01
CA ASP A 30 -3.26 1.57 -7.25
C ASP A 30 -4.31 1.49 -6.12
N THR A 31 -4.09 2.18 -5.02
CA THR A 31 -4.92 2.10 -3.81
C THR A 31 -5.67 3.37 -3.48
N LEU A 32 -5.89 4.24 -4.48
CA LEU A 32 -6.62 5.51 -4.31
C LEU A 32 -5.97 6.36 -3.21
N TYR A 33 -4.64 6.33 -3.14
CA TYR A 33 -3.82 7.02 -2.13
C TYR A 33 -4.06 6.57 -0.67
N VAL A 34 -4.62 5.37 -0.47
CA VAL A 34 -4.76 4.74 0.85
C VAL A 34 -3.69 3.67 1.03
N CYS A 35 -2.66 3.95 1.84
CA CYS A 35 -1.54 3.03 2.03
C CYS A 35 -1.98 1.70 2.68
N PRO A 36 -1.81 0.53 2.01
CA PRO A 36 -2.18 -0.77 2.57
C PRO A 36 -1.40 -1.18 3.82
N GLU A 37 -0.19 -0.65 4.00
CA GLU A 37 0.65 -0.95 5.18
C GLU A 37 0.10 -0.34 6.48
N THR A 38 -0.87 0.58 6.38
CA THR A 38 -1.61 1.06 7.56
C THR A 38 -2.58 0.00 8.11
N CYS A 39 -2.89 -1.03 7.32
CA CYS A 39 -3.57 -2.24 7.78
C CYS A 39 -2.55 -3.17 8.47
N PRO A 40 -2.84 -3.68 9.68
CA PRO A 40 -1.94 -4.61 10.38
C PRO A 40 -1.61 -5.89 9.60
N LYS A 41 -2.48 -6.28 8.65
CA LYS A 41 -2.26 -7.44 7.78
C LYS A 41 -1.62 -7.11 6.42
N GLY A 42 -1.41 -5.83 6.10
CA GLY A 42 -0.77 -5.38 4.85
C GLY A 42 -1.51 -5.76 3.55
N LEU A 43 -2.79 -6.14 3.64
CA LEU A 43 -3.57 -6.58 2.49
C LEU A 43 -3.91 -5.41 1.56
N ALA A 44 -3.52 -5.50 0.28
CA ALA A 44 -3.88 -4.50 -0.73
C ALA A 44 -5.20 -4.84 -1.46
N ASN A 45 -5.49 -6.13 -1.62
CA ASN A 45 -6.61 -6.66 -2.38
C ASN A 45 -7.71 -7.17 -1.43
N GLY A 46 -8.73 -6.35 -1.21
CA GLY A 46 -9.92 -6.72 -0.43
C GLY A 46 -9.73 -6.86 1.09
N PRO A 47 -10.83 -6.74 1.87
CA PRO A 47 -10.80 -6.84 3.33
C PRO A 47 -10.45 -8.26 3.81
N CYS A 48 -9.83 -8.35 4.99
CA CYS A 48 -9.42 -9.62 5.61
C CYS A 48 -10.56 -10.50 6.16
N GLY A 49 -11.83 -10.15 5.96
CA GLY A 49 -12.98 -10.82 6.55
C GLY A 49 -13.27 -10.48 8.03
N GLY A 50 -12.28 -10.03 8.80
CA GLY A 50 -12.45 -9.63 10.21
C GLY A 50 -13.06 -8.23 10.43
N THR A 51 -13.42 -7.52 9.38
CA THR A 51 -13.97 -6.15 9.46
C THR A 51 -15.41 -6.16 9.98
N ARG A 52 -15.72 -5.33 10.98
CA ARG A 52 -17.09 -5.14 11.50
C ARG A 52 -17.45 -3.66 11.52
N LEU A 53 -18.60 -3.29 10.93
CA LEU A 53 -19.08 -1.90 10.88
C LEU A 53 -18.01 -0.90 10.38
N ASN A 54 -17.32 -1.24 9.30
CA ASN A 54 -16.19 -0.49 8.73
C ASN A 54 -14.94 -0.35 9.61
N ARG A 55 -14.86 -1.03 10.75
CA ARG A 55 -13.68 -1.02 11.62
C ARG A 55 -12.82 -2.27 11.45
N CYS A 56 -11.52 -2.08 11.66
CA CYS A 56 -10.56 -3.18 11.73
C CYS A 56 -10.93 -4.17 12.85
N GLU A 57 -10.54 -5.44 12.73
CA GLU A 57 -10.78 -6.47 13.74
C GLU A 57 -10.15 -6.13 15.10
N PHE A 58 -9.07 -5.33 15.10
CA PHE A 58 -8.42 -4.83 16.31
C PHE A 58 -9.14 -3.62 16.93
N GLY A 59 -10.15 -3.06 16.26
CA GLY A 59 -11.01 -1.97 16.76
C GLY A 59 -10.38 -0.58 16.86
N ASP A 60 -9.06 -0.48 16.67
CA ASP A 60 -8.24 0.73 16.84
C ASP A 60 -8.32 1.72 15.66
N ARG A 61 -8.76 1.25 14.48
CA ARG A 61 -8.79 2.05 13.25
C ARG A 61 -9.94 1.67 12.32
N GLU A 62 -10.25 2.55 11.37
CA GLU A 62 -11.13 2.23 10.25
C GLU A 62 -10.46 1.22 9.31
N CYS A 63 -11.23 0.32 8.71
CA CYS A 63 -10.71 -0.61 7.72
C CYS A 63 -10.28 0.16 6.46
N VAL A 64 -9.03 -0.02 6.04
CA VAL A 64 -8.47 0.63 4.84
C VAL A 64 -9.29 0.35 3.59
N HIS A 65 -9.91 -0.83 3.50
CA HIS A 65 -10.77 -1.19 2.36
C HIS A 65 -12.13 -0.47 2.39
N SER A 66 -12.68 -0.19 3.57
CA SER A 66 -13.87 0.67 3.70
C SER A 66 -13.57 2.10 3.24
N VAL A 67 -12.39 2.62 3.59
CA VAL A 67 -11.92 3.94 3.13
C VAL A 67 -11.74 3.94 1.61
N LYS A 68 -11.00 2.96 1.05
CA LYS A 68 -10.83 2.79 -0.40
C LYS A 68 -12.16 2.70 -1.14
N TYR A 69 -13.10 1.89 -0.64
CA TYR A 69 -14.43 1.74 -1.24
C TYR A 69 -15.18 3.08 -1.29
N ARG A 70 -15.16 3.85 -0.20
CA ARG A 70 -15.83 5.16 -0.16
C ARG A 70 -15.24 6.15 -1.16
N ILE A 71 -13.91 6.21 -1.24
CA ILE A 71 -13.19 7.05 -2.21
C ILE A 71 -13.50 6.61 -3.65
N ALA A 72 -13.40 5.30 -3.93
CA ALA A 72 -13.69 4.74 -5.25
C ALA A 72 -15.13 5.02 -5.67
N LYS A 73 -16.08 4.89 -4.75
CA LYS A 73 -17.49 5.16 -5.01
C LYS A 73 -17.72 6.64 -5.30
N SER A 74 -17.13 7.56 -4.53
CA SER A 74 -17.27 9.01 -4.78
C SER A 74 -16.59 9.45 -6.07
N ALA A 75 -15.50 8.79 -6.46
CA ALA A 75 -14.77 9.09 -7.70
C ALA A 75 -15.31 8.33 -8.93
N ASN A 76 -16.35 7.50 -8.78
CA ASN A 76 -16.85 6.59 -9.81
C ASN A 76 -15.76 5.64 -10.40
N GLN A 77 -14.84 5.17 -9.55
CA GLN A 77 -13.69 4.32 -9.89
C GLN A 77 -13.77 2.92 -9.25
N LEU A 78 -14.97 2.40 -8.98
CA LEU A 78 -15.14 1.07 -8.39
C LEU A 78 -14.49 -0.05 -9.22
N ALA A 79 -14.43 0.13 -10.54
CA ALA A 79 -13.80 -0.82 -11.46
C ALA A 79 -12.32 -1.09 -11.12
N VAL A 80 -11.57 -0.07 -10.70
CA VAL A 80 -10.16 -0.20 -10.31
C VAL A 80 -10.00 -1.21 -9.18
N LEU A 81 -10.87 -1.16 -8.17
CA LEU A 81 -10.81 -2.09 -7.04
C LEU A 81 -11.18 -3.54 -7.42
N ALA A 82 -11.99 -3.72 -8.46
CA ALA A 82 -12.46 -5.04 -8.88
C ALA A 82 -11.55 -5.71 -9.91
N GLN A 83 -10.84 -4.91 -10.73
CA GLN A 83 -10.10 -5.40 -11.90
C GLN A 83 -8.59 -5.36 -11.69
N THR A 84 -8.08 -4.46 -10.86
CA THR A 84 -6.64 -4.30 -10.62
C THR A 84 -6.23 -5.12 -9.41
N LEU A 85 -5.43 -6.17 -9.65
CA LEU A 85 -4.77 -6.94 -8.59
C LEU A 85 -3.39 -6.35 -8.32
N ILE A 86 -3.17 -5.96 -7.07
CA ILE A 86 -1.93 -5.33 -6.64
C ILE A 86 -1.00 -6.42 -6.08
N PRO A 87 0.27 -6.49 -6.50
CA PRO A 87 1.18 -7.50 -6.00
C PRO A 87 1.40 -7.40 -4.48
N CYS A 88 1.73 -8.54 -3.87
CA CYS A 88 2.20 -8.57 -2.49
C CYS A 88 3.59 -7.90 -2.39
N ILE A 89 3.91 -7.43 -1.19
CA ILE A 89 5.24 -6.93 -0.88
C ILE A 89 6.02 -8.09 -0.26
N GLU A 90 7.18 -8.39 -0.83
CA GLU A 90 8.11 -9.35 -0.28
C GLU A 90 8.68 -8.85 1.05
N ALA A 91 8.83 -9.76 2.02
CA ALA A 91 9.32 -9.40 3.35
C ALA A 91 10.73 -8.77 3.31
N GLY A 92 11.58 -9.19 2.36
CA GLY A 92 12.94 -8.67 2.18
C GLY A 92 13.01 -7.22 1.67
N ASN A 93 11.93 -6.72 1.05
CA ASN A 93 11.87 -5.35 0.52
C ASN A 93 11.36 -4.33 1.54
N ARG A 94 10.86 -4.79 2.70
CA ARG A 94 10.46 -3.89 3.78
C ARG A 94 11.65 -3.10 4.32
N HIS A 95 11.40 -1.87 4.76
CA HIS A 95 12.37 -0.88 5.22
C HIS A 95 13.35 -0.39 4.14
N ARG A 96 12.98 -0.50 2.86
CA ARG A 96 13.71 0.10 1.73
C ARG A 96 12.91 1.26 1.12
N SER A 97 13.61 2.18 0.47
CA SER A 97 12.98 3.24 -0.33
C SER A 97 12.28 2.67 -1.55
N SER A 98 11.16 3.29 -1.95
CA SER A 98 10.40 2.89 -3.12
C SER A 98 10.92 3.42 -4.45
N TRP A 99 11.92 4.28 -4.44
CA TRP A 99 12.41 4.98 -5.64
C TRP A 99 13.45 4.19 -6.44
N PRO A 100 14.41 3.47 -5.83
CA PRO A 100 15.41 2.70 -6.57
C PRO A 100 14.78 1.62 -7.47
N GLU A 101 13.81 0.88 -6.93
CA GLU A 101 13.12 -0.23 -7.62
C GLU A 101 12.31 0.24 -8.84
N TRP A 102 11.87 1.50 -8.91
CA TRP A 102 11.16 2.03 -10.08
C TRP A 102 12.08 2.31 -11.28
N PHE A 103 13.39 2.46 -11.04
CA PHE A 103 14.39 2.74 -12.08
C PHE A 103 15.17 1.49 -12.50
N GLU A 104 15.12 0.43 -11.70
CA GLU A 104 15.61 -0.88 -12.09
C GLU A 104 14.53 -1.54 -12.97
N PRO A 105 14.86 -2.03 -14.17
CA PRO A 105 13.89 -2.71 -15.02
C PRO A 105 13.31 -3.90 -14.26
N GLU A 106 11.99 -4.09 -14.32
CA GLU A 106 11.34 -5.28 -13.76
C GLU A 106 11.96 -6.50 -14.44
N ASP A 107 12.82 -7.23 -13.72
CA ASP A 107 13.24 -8.56 -14.15
C ASP A 107 11.99 -9.43 -14.13
N SER A 108 11.47 -9.72 -15.32
CA SER A 108 10.39 -10.68 -15.54
C SER A 108 10.92 -12.09 -15.27
N THR A 109 11.20 -12.42 -14.01
CA THR A 109 11.45 -13.80 -13.62
C THR A 109 10.20 -14.32 -12.91
N PRO A 110 9.44 -15.24 -13.51
CA PRO A 110 8.41 -15.95 -12.77
C PRO A 110 9.13 -16.91 -11.83
N GLU A 111 9.27 -16.54 -10.55
CA GLU A 111 9.66 -17.51 -9.53
C GLU A 111 8.49 -18.43 -9.21
N ARG A 112 8.50 -19.56 -9.94
CA ARG A 112 8.07 -20.94 -9.64
C ARG A 112 6.90 -21.17 -8.68
#